data_AF-A0A967GLP6-F1
#
_entry.id   AF-A0A967GLP6-F1
#
_cell.length_a   1.000
_cell.length_b   1.000
_cell.length_c   1.000
_cell.angle_alpha   90.00
_cell.angle_beta   90.00
_cell.angle_gamma   90.00
#
_symmetry.space_group_name_H-M   'P 1'
#
loop_
_entity.id
_entity.type
_entity.pdbx_description
1 polymer ?
#
loop_
_entity_poly.entity_id
_entity_poly.type
_entity_poly.pdbx_seq_one_letter_code
_entity_poly.pdbx_strand_id
1 'polypeptide(L)' 'INGELDLQVPHEANLQGIEQALRDGGNGDVTVRSFPGLNHLFQTATTGLPTEYAS' A
#
# COMPACT_ATOMS: atom_id res chain seq x y z
N ILE A 1 4.65 1.23 3.28
CA ILE A 1 3.58 0.24 3.57
C ILE A 1 2.37 0.53 2.70
N ASN A 2 1.49 -0.44 2.43
CA ASN A 2 0.25 -0.22 1.67
C ASN A 2 -0.80 -1.29 2.01
N GLY A 3 -2.08 -0.97 1.91
CA GLY A 3 -3.17 -1.97 1.90
C GLY A 3 -3.31 -2.63 0.53
N GLU A 4 -3.57 -3.94 0.46
CA GLU A 4 -3.71 -4.67 -0.81
C GLU A 4 -5.03 -4.37 -1.54
N LEU A 5 -6.07 -3.94 -0.80
CA LEU A 5 -7.34 -3.47 -1.35
C LEU A 5 -7.37 -1.94 -1.51
N ASP A 6 -6.21 -1.28 -1.56
CA ASP A 6 -6.14 0.13 -1.91
C ASP A 6 -6.41 0.32 -3.42
N LEU A 7 -7.61 0.81 -3.73
CA LEU A 7 -8.03 1.14 -5.10
C LEU A 7 -7.60 2.55 -5.55
N GLN A 8 -7.13 3.39 -4.64
CA GLN A 8 -6.67 4.75 -4.95
C GLN A 8 -5.18 4.76 -5.29
N VAL A 9 -4.41 3.92 -4.59
CA VAL A 9 -2.96 3.77 -4.77
C VAL A 9 -2.62 2.28 -4.85
N PRO A 10 -2.46 1.71 -6.06
CA PRO A 10 -2.15 0.29 -6.24
C PRO A 10 -0.87 -0.12 -5.51
N HIS A 11 -1.00 -1.08 -4.61
CA HIS A 11 0.06 -1.42 -3.65
C HIS A 11 1.37 -1.88 -4.30
N GLU A 12 1.30 -2.72 -5.35
CA GLU A 12 2.50 -3.27 -6.00
C GLU A 12 3.35 -2.16 -6.60
N ALA A 13 2.74 -1.33 -7.46
CA ALA A 13 3.43 -0.23 -8.13
C ALA A 13 3.95 0.82 -7.12
N ASN A 14 3.16 1.12 -6.08
CA ASN A 14 3.56 2.10 -5.07
C ASN A 14 4.75 1.59 -4.22
N LEU A 15 4.68 0.36 -3.72
CA LEU A 15 5.76 -0.20 -2.89
C LEU A 15 7.04 -0.41 -3.70
N GLN A 16 6.94 -0.94 -4.93
CA GLN A 16 8.11 -1.10 -5.81
C GLN A 16 8.74 0.25 -6.17
N GLY A 17 7.93 1.25 -6.52
CA GLY A 17 8.43 2.58 -6.87
C GLY A 17 9.16 3.26 -5.71
N ILE A 18 8.59 3.21 -4.51
CA ILE A 18 9.20 3.77 -3.30
C ILE A 18 10.49 3.01 -2.95
N GLU A 19 10.47 1.68 -2.97
CA GLU A 19 11.65 0.86 -2.67
C GLU A 19 12.81 1.17 -3.64
N GLN A 20 12.52 1.19 -4.95
CA GLN A 20 13.53 1.49 -5.96
C GLN A 20 14.11 2.89 -5.78
N ALA A 21 13.26 3.90 -5.60
CA ALA A 21 13.71 5.27 -5.42
C ALA A 21 14.60 5.45 -4.18
N LEU A 22 14.28 4.77 -3.07
CA LEU A 22 15.11 4.80 -1.85
C LEU A 22 16.46 4.11 -2.06
N ARG A 23 16.47 2.96 -2.75
CA ARG A 23 17.71 2.24 -3.09
C ARG A 23 18.59 3.06 -4.03
N ASP A 24 18.02 3.68 -5.06
CA ASP A 24 18.73 4.55 -6.00
C ASP A 24 19.28 5.81 -5.30
N GLY A 25 18.58 6.29 -4.27
CA GLY A 25 19.03 7.36 -3.39
C GLY A 25 20.13 6.96 -2.40
N GLY A 26 20.60 5.71 -2.44
CA GLY A 26 21.67 5.19 -1.57
C GLY A 26 21.18 4.71 -0.20
N ASN A 27 19.87 4.70 0.06
CA ASN A 27 19.33 4.09 1.27
C ASN A 27 19.02 2.61 1.04
N GLY A 28 19.94 1.75 1.46
CA GLY A 28 19.77 0.30 1.39
C GLY A 28 18.94 -0.30 2.54
N ASP A 29 18.75 0.43 3.64
CA ASP A 29 17.99 -0.01 4.80
C ASP A 29 16.51 0.40 4.65
N VAL A 30 15.83 -0.31 3.76
CA VAL A 30 14.42 -0.11 3.44
C VAL A 30 13.66 -1.40 3.63
N THR A 31 12.53 -1.32 4.31
CA THR A 31 11.54 -2.41 4.40
C THR A 31 10.20 -1.91 3.87
N VAL A 32 9.68 -2.58 2.85
CA VAL A 32 8.32 -2.39 2.36
C VAL A 32 7.44 -3.56 2.78
N ARG A 33 6.15 -3.31 2.99
CA ARG A 33 5.18 -4.33 3.41
C ARG A 33 3.80 -3.98 2.88
N SER A 34 3.13 -4.98 2.30
CA SER A 34 1.71 -4.96 2.00
C SER A 34 0.92 -5.60 3.16
N PHE A 35 -0.34 -5.22 3.27
CA PHE A 35 -1.28 -5.78 4.25
C PHE A 35 -2.53 -6.31 3.53
N PRO A 36 -2.73 -7.63 3.50
CA PRO A 36 -3.90 -8.25 2.90
C PRO A 36 -5.20 -7.76 3.53
N GLY A 37 -6.21 -7.55 2.70
CA GLY A 37 -7.56 -7.18 3.15
C GLY A 37 -7.70 -5.76 3.70
N LEU A 38 -6.67 -4.91 3.59
CA LEU A 38 -6.76 -3.51 4.01
C LEU A 38 -7.01 -2.58 2.82
N ASN A 39 -7.94 -1.64 2.99
CA ASN A 39 -8.25 -0.60 2.00
C ASN A 39 -7.25 0.59 2.09
N HIS A 40 -7.55 1.67 1.35
CA HIS A 40 -6.75 2.90 1.32
C HIS A 40 -6.55 3.56 2.70
N LEU A 41 -7.55 3.45 3.58
CA LEU A 41 -7.51 4.02 4.94
C LEU A 41 -6.91 3.04 5.97
N PHE A 42 -6.37 1.91 5.52
CA PHE A 42 -5.90 0.80 6.35
C PHE A 42 -6.99 0.17 7.24
N GLN A 43 -8.25 0.20 6.79
CA GLN A 43 -9.35 -0.52 7.42
C GLN A 43 -9.51 -1.90 6.76
N THR A 44 -9.95 -2.90 7.52
CA THR A 44 -10.34 -4.20 6.96
C THR A 44 -11.50 -4.00 5.99
N ALA A 45 -11.38 -4.53 4.78
CA ALA A 45 -12.36 -4.41 3.72
C ALA A 45 -12.50 -5.73 2.95
N THR A 46 -13.63 -5.88 2.24
CA THR A 46 -13.85 -6.99 1.31
C THR A 46 -13.53 -6.58 -0.11
N THR A 47 -13.85 -5.33 -0.49
CA THR A 47 -13.73 -4.85 -1.88
C THR A 47 -12.74 -3.72 -2.07
N GLY A 48 -12.46 -2.96 -1.01
CA GLY A 48 -11.61 -1.76 -1.07
C GLY A 48 -12.36 -0.49 -1.53
N LEU A 49 -13.67 -0.61 -1.80
CA LEU A 49 -14.49 0.50 -2.28
C LEU A 49 -14.67 1.57 -1.20
N PRO A 50 -14.76 2.86 -1.57
CA PRO A 50 -15.02 3.95 -0.62
C PRO A 50 -16.31 3.80 0.19
N THR A 51 -17.27 3.00 -0.28
CA THR A 51 -18.49 2.66 0.48
C THR A 51 -18.20 1.92 1.79
N GLU A 52 -17.02 1.30 1.93
CA GLU A 52 -16.57 0.61 3.14
C GLU A 52 -15.81 1.53 4.12
N TYR A 53 -15.68 2.85 3.87
CA TYR A 53 -14.84 3.71 4.72
C TYR A 53 -15.45 4.07 6.08
N ALA A 54 -16.76 3.91 6.22
CA ALA A 54 -17.50 4.22 7.44
C ALA A 54 -18.06 2.97 8.14
N SER A 55 -17.64 1.77 7.71
CA SER A 55 -18.04 0.51 8.34
C SER A 55 -17.28 0.23 9.63
#